data_AF-A0A3G2R588-F1
#
_entry.id   AF-A0A3G2R588-F1
#
_cell.length_a   1.000
_cell.length_b   1.000
_cell.length_c   1.000
_cell.angle_alpha   90.00
_cell.angle_beta   90.00
_cell.angle_gamma   90.00
#
_symmetry.space_group_name_H-M   'P 1'
#
loop_
_entity.id
_entity.type
_entity.pdbx_description
1 polymer ?
#
loop_
_entity_poly.entity_id
_entity_poly.type
_entity_poly.pdbx_seq_one_letter_code
_entity_poly.pdbx_strand_id
1 'polypeptide(L)'
;MNELQELEIKEAEEFMMDEEEGRLGSEHRFKITNLDQVNWALRKLAAYKAKAGEINSLAEAEMERIKSWQDRELKKLEDSKKFFEGLLEEYHRSRIAQNPKEKTISTPYGKLQIKKVPQKWNYDDNKLLEWLKRNRPELIRIKEEPNKQELKKVVQVNGLRVVDPDTGEVVEGIVLEPESEKFIVEVD
;
A
#
# COMPACT_ATOMS: atom_id res chain seq x y z
N MET A 1 -5.36 -20.74 -15.47
CA MET A 1 -4.32 -21.36 -16.30
C MET A 1 -4.98 -22.38 -17.19
N ASN A 2 -4.55 -22.46 -18.44
CA ASN A 2 -5.04 -23.48 -19.38
C ASN A 2 -4.00 -24.61 -19.54
N GLU A 3 -4.42 -25.72 -20.15
CA GLU A 3 -3.55 -26.89 -20.37
C GLU A 3 -2.28 -26.54 -21.15
N LEU A 4 -2.36 -25.59 -22.09
CA LEU A 4 -1.20 -25.13 -22.85
C LEU A 4 -0.15 -24.51 -21.94
N GLN A 5 -0.54 -23.61 -21.04
CA GLN A 5 0.37 -22.97 -20.08
C GLN A 5 1.00 -23.97 -19.11
N GLU A 6 0.28 -25.01 -18.70
CA GLU A 6 0.84 -26.09 -17.87
C GLU A 6 1.92 -26.88 -18.61
N LEU A 7 1.67 -27.21 -19.88
CA LEU A 7 2.68 -27.85 -20.72
C LEU A 7 3.90 -26.95 -20.95
N GLU A 8 3.68 -25.64 -21.13
CA GLU A 8 4.77 -24.68 -21.29
C GLU A 8 5.65 -24.65 -20.04
N ILE A 9 5.07 -24.62 -18.84
CA ILE A 9 5.82 -24.71 -17.57
C ILE A 9 6.56 -26.02 -17.45
N LYS A 10 5.90 -27.15 -17.72
CA LYS A 10 6.53 -28.47 -17.62
C LYS A 10 7.75 -28.58 -18.54
N GLU A 11 7.63 -28.14 -19.79
CA GLU A 11 8.76 -28.11 -20.73
C GLU A 11 9.87 -27.17 -20.25
N ALA A 12 9.53 -26.02 -19.65
CA ALA A 12 10.52 -25.11 -19.07
C ALA A 12 11.26 -25.75 -17.87
N GLU A 13 10.54 -26.44 -16.99
CA GLU A 13 11.10 -27.14 -15.83
C GLU A 13 12.01 -28.28 -16.26
N GLU A 14 11.59 -29.08 -17.24
CA GLU A 14 12.40 -30.16 -17.82
C GLU A 14 13.67 -29.59 -18.47
N PHE A 15 13.55 -28.50 -19.24
CA PHE A 15 14.70 -27.82 -19.83
C PHE A 15 15.68 -27.31 -18.78
N MET A 16 15.18 -26.64 -17.72
CA MET A 16 16.03 -26.14 -16.63
C MET A 16 16.74 -27.27 -15.88
N MET A 17 16.03 -28.38 -15.65
CA MET A 17 16.60 -29.58 -15.01
C MET A 17 17.72 -30.20 -15.88
N ASP A 18 17.47 -30.37 -17.18
CA ASP A 18 18.48 -30.91 -18.10
C ASP A 18 19.68 -29.97 -18.24
N GLU A 19 19.48 -28.65 -18.14
CA GLU A 19 20.57 -27.66 -18.10
C GLU A 19 21.40 -27.76 -16.82
N GLU A 20 20.75 -27.83 -15.65
CA GLU A 20 21.39 -27.95 -14.34
C GLU A 20 22.21 -29.25 -14.23
N GLU A 21 21.67 -30.36 -14.77
CA GLU A 21 22.34 -31.66 -14.80
C GLU A 21 23.38 -31.80 -15.93
N GLY A 22 23.54 -30.78 -16.78
CA GLY A 22 24.51 -30.79 -17.88
C GLY A 22 24.18 -31.76 -19.02
N ARG A 23 22.92 -32.21 -19.11
CA ARG A 23 22.44 -33.17 -20.13
C ARG A 23 22.30 -32.55 -21.52
N LEU A 24 22.21 -31.22 -21.60
CA LEU A 24 22.09 -30.47 -22.87
C LEU A 24 23.38 -30.39 -23.69
N GLY A 25 24.49 -30.94 -23.21
CA GLY A 25 25.72 -31.13 -23.99
C GLY A 25 26.36 -29.83 -24.47
N SER A 26 27.11 -29.15 -23.61
CA SER A 26 28.22 -28.24 -23.94
C SER A 26 28.83 -27.70 -22.64
N GLU A 27 30.11 -27.30 -22.65
CA GLU A 27 30.77 -26.66 -21.49
C GLU A 27 30.21 -25.26 -21.15
N HIS A 28 29.15 -24.80 -21.83
CA HIS A 28 28.62 -23.45 -21.73
C HIS A 28 27.10 -23.44 -21.50
N ARG A 29 26.63 -22.51 -20.65
CA ARG A 29 25.19 -22.24 -20.38
C ARG A 29 24.43 -21.92 -21.68
N PHE A 30 23.16 -22.30 -21.76
CA PHE A 30 22.26 -21.95 -22.86
C PHE A 30 22.21 -20.43 -23.06
N LYS A 31 22.16 -20.01 -24.33
CA LYS A 31 22.04 -18.61 -24.74
C LYS A 31 21.00 -18.46 -25.83
N ILE A 32 20.14 -17.47 -25.68
CA ILE A 32 19.20 -17.04 -26.71
C ILE A 32 19.99 -16.32 -27.81
N THR A 33 19.86 -16.78 -29.04
CA THR A 33 20.62 -16.30 -30.21
C THR A 33 19.73 -15.92 -31.40
N ASN A 34 18.44 -16.27 -31.36
CA ASN A 34 17.49 -15.98 -32.43
C ASN A 34 16.10 -15.65 -31.88
N LEU A 35 15.24 -15.13 -32.75
CA LEU A 35 13.89 -14.67 -32.39
C LEU A 35 12.96 -15.81 -31.95
N ASP A 36 13.11 -17.01 -32.50
CA ASP A 36 12.29 -18.16 -32.10
C ASP A 36 12.57 -18.57 -30.64
N GLN A 37 13.84 -18.50 -30.22
CA GLN A 37 14.25 -18.72 -28.84
C GLN A 37 13.76 -17.61 -27.90
N VAL A 38 13.69 -16.36 -28.37
CA VAL A 38 13.04 -15.26 -27.63
C VAL A 38 11.56 -15.57 -27.42
N ASN A 39 10.84 -15.94 -28.48
CA ASN A 39 9.41 -16.28 -28.40
C ASN A 39 9.16 -17.47 -27.46
N TRP A 40 10.01 -18.50 -27.51
CA TRP A 40 9.97 -19.60 -26.56
C TRP A 40 10.12 -19.12 -25.11
N ALA A 41 11.14 -18.32 -24.80
CA ALA A 41 11.37 -17.81 -23.45
C ALA A 41 10.19 -16.94 -22.95
N LEU A 42 9.63 -16.09 -23.83
CA LEU A 42 8.46 -15.26 -23.50
C LEU A 42 7.20 -16.11 -23.22
N ARG A 43 6.96 -17.20 -23.97
CA ARG A 43 5.87 -18.14 -23.67
C ARG A 43 6.02 -18.79 -22.31
N LYS A 44 7.24 -19.21 -21.93
CA LYS A 44 7.52 -19.78 -20.61
C LYS A 44 7.24 -18.77 -19.49
N LEU A 45 7.72 -17.54 -19.66
CA LEU A 45 7.48 -16.45 -18.71
C LEU A 45 5.99 -16.12 -18.56
N ALA A 46 5.23 -16.06 -19.66
CA ALA A 46 3.79 -15.83 -19.61
C ALA A 46 3.08 -16.94 -18.83
N ALA A 47 3.47 -18.20 -19.03
CA ALA A 47 2.91 -19.32 -18.30
C ALA A 47 3.23 -19.25 -16.79
N TYR A 48 4.47 -18.94 -16.39
CA TYR A 48 4.83 -18.73 -14.98
C TYR A 48 4.06 -17.55 -14.36
N LYS A 49 3.91 -16.44 -15.08
CA LYS A 49 3.10 -15.29 -14.63
C LYS A 49 1.65 -15.71 -14.38
N ALA A 50 1.06 -16.48 -15.28
CA ALA A 50 -0.28 -17.03 -15.10
C ALA A 50 -0.36 -17.94 -13.86
N LYS A 51 0.66 -18.76 -13.58
CA LYS A 51 0.69 -19.62 -12.39
C LYS A 51 0.74 -18.83 -11.10
N ALA A 52 1.61 -17.82 -11.06
CA ALA A 52 1.72 -16.91 -9.94
C ALA A 52 0.38 -16.20 -9.68
N GLY A 53 -0.30 -15.77 -10.74
CA GLY A 53 -1.63 -15.17 -10.67
C GLY A 53 -2.67 -16.09 -10.02
N GLU A 54 -2.72 -17.38 -10.39
CA GLU A 54 -3.61 -18.36 -9.75
C GLU A 54 -3.31 -18.55 -8.27
N ILE A 55 -2.02 -18.72 -7.93
CA ILE A 55 -1.58 -18.92 -6.54
C ILE A 55 -1.98 -17.72 -5.70
N ASN A 56 -1.72 -16.50 -6.19
CA ASN A 56 -2.10 -15.27 -5.50
C ASN A 56 -3.62 -15.16 -5.34
N SER A 57 -4.39 -15.45 -6.39
CA SER A 57 -5.85 -15.39 -6.33
C SER A 57 -6.43 -16.36 -5.29
N LEU A 58 -5.88 -17.58 -5.23
CA LEU A 58 -6.27 -18.57 -4.22
C LEU A 58 -5.89 -18.12 -2.81
N ALA A 59 -4.68 -17.62 -2.64
CA ALA A 59 -4.19 -17.13 -1.35
C ALA A 59 -5.05 -15.95 -0.84
N GLU A 60 -5.36 -14.99 -1.71
CA GLU A 60 -6.22 -13.84 -1.39
C GLU A 60 -7.63 -14.29 -0.98
N ALA A 61 -8.23 -15.23 -1.71
CA ALA A 61 -9.55 -15.78 -1.39
C ALA A 61 -9.56 -16.47 -0.01
N GLU A 62 -8.52 -17.23 0.33
CA GLU A 62 -8.42 -17.88 1.64
C GLU A 62 -8.15 -16.88 2.76
N MET A 63 -7.33 -15.84 2.52
CA MET A 63 -7.14 -14.74 3.48
C MET A 63 -8.46 -14.03 3.77
N GLU A 64 -9.26 -13.74 2.74
CA GLU A 64 -10.58 -13.12 2.90
C GLU A 64 -11.53 -14.02 3.70
N ARG A 65 -11.50 -15.34 3.45
CA ARG A 65 -12.30 -16.32 4.18
C ARG A 65 -11.93 -16.37 5.66
N ILE A 66 -10.64 -16.40 5.98
CA ILE A 66 -10.13 -16.39 7.36
C ILE A 66 -10.52 -15.09 8.06
N LYS A 67 -10.34 -13.95 7.39
CA LYS A 67 -10.71 -12.63 7.92
C LYS A 67 -12.21 -12.54 8.20
N SER A 68 -13.04 -13.00 7.27
CA SER A 68 -14.49 -13.05 7.44
C SER A 68 -14.92 -13.94 8.61
N TRP A 69 -14.26 -15.09 8.79
CA TRP A 69 -14.48 -15.95 9.96
C TRP A 69 -14.08 -15.24 11.25
N GLN A 70 -12.90 -14.61 11.30
CA GLN A 70 -12.42 -13.85 12.45
C GLN A 70 -13.40 -12.73 12.84
N ASP A 71 -13.82 -11.92 11.86
CA ASP A 71 -14.75 -10.81 12.07
C ASP A 71 -16.09 -11.30 12.65
N ARG A 72 -16.58 -12.45 12.17
CA ARG A 72 -17.81 -13.06 12.70
C ARG A 72 -17.66 -13.51 14.15
N GLU A 73 -16.56 -14.17 14.50
CA GLU A 73 -16.33 -14.62 15.88
C GLU A 73 -16.13 -13.43 16.82
N LEU A 74 -15.37 -12.41 16.41
CA LEU A 74 -15.20 -11.18 17.18
C LEU A 74 -16.52 -10.42 17.35
N LYS A 75 -17.38 -10.41 16.32
CA LYS A 75 -18.70 -9.77 16.40
C LYS A 75 -19.56 -10.36 17.51
N LYS A 76 -19.55 -11.68 17.72
CA LYS A 76 -20.30 -12.32 18.82
C LYS A 76 -19.84 -11.83 20.19
N LEU A 77 -18.54 -11.66 20.37
CA LEU A 77 -17.95 -11.14 21.60
C LEU A 77 -18.31 -9.66 21.80
N GLU A 78 -18.24 -8.87 20.73
CA GLU A 78 -18.61 -7.45 20.76
C GLU A 78 -20.10 -7.26 21.05
N ASP A 79 -20.98 -8.09 20.49
CA ASP A 79 -22.42 -8.06 20.78
C ASP A 79 -22.69 -8.39 22.26
N SER A 80 -21.98 -9.38 22.81
CA SER A 80 -22.07 -9.73 24.24
C SER A 80 -21.55 -8.60 25.14
N LYS A 81 -20.45 -7.96 24.75
CA LYS A 81 -19.89 -6.81 25.45
C LYS A 81 -20.87 -5.64 25.45
N LYS A 82 -21.44 -5.30 24.28
CA LYS A 82 -22.45 -4.23 24.15
C LYS A 82 -23.69 -4.48 24.99
N PHE A 83 -24.14 -5.73 25.09
CA PHE A 83 -25.25 -6.11 25.97
C PHE A 83 -24.96 -5.72 27.44
N PHE A 84 -23.81 -6.13 27.97
CA PHE A 84 -23.43 -5.78 29.36
C PHE A 84 -23.16 -4.29 29.53
N GLU A 85 -22.51 -3.62 28.57
CA GLU A 85 -22.31 -2.17 28.59
C GLU A 85 -23.64 -1.42 28.64
N GLY A 86 -24.66 -1.88 27.91
CA GLY A 86 -26.02 -1.34 27.96
C GLY A 86 -26.67 -1.45 29.34
N LEU A 87 -26.56 -2.62 29.98
CA LEU A 87 -27.06 -2.82 31.36
C LEU A 87 -26.36 -1.88 32.36
N LEU A 88 -25.05 -1.73 32.24
CA LEU A 88 -24.26 -0.83 33.08
C LEU A 88 -24.65 0.64 32.85
N GLU A 89 -24.90 1.02 31.60
CA GLU A 89 -25.36 2.37 31.26
C GLU A 89 -26.74 2.66 31.84
N GLU A 90 -27.70 1.74 31.70
CA GLU A 90 -29.06 1.88 32.26
C GLU A 90 -29.03 2.04 33.79
N TYR A 91 -28.24 1.19 34.47
CA TYR A 91 -28.04 1.28 35.92
C TYR A 91 -27.43 2.64 36.33
N HIS A 92 -26.36 3.06 35.65
CA HIS A 92 -25.66 4.30 35.97
C HIS A 92 -26.54 5.54 35.73
N ARG A 93 -27.31 5.57 34.64
CA ARG A 93 -28.26 6.66 34.35
C ARG A 93 -29.35 6.74 35.42
N SER A 94 -29.88 5.60 35.87
CA SER A 94 -30.87 5.55 36.95
C SER A 94 -30.31 6.09 38.27
N ARG A 95 -29.05 5.77 38.61
CA ARG A 95 -28.36 6.32 39.79
C ARG A 95 -28.17 7.83 39.71
N ILE A 96 -27.74 8.35 38.56
CA ILE A 96 -27.55 9.80 38.37
C ILE A 96 -28.88 10.56 38.41
N ALA A 97 -29.97 9.97 37.90
CA ALA A 97 -31.30 10.57 38.00
C ALA A 97 -31.76 10.72 39.46
N GLN A 98 -31.40 9.76 40.33
CA GLN A 98 -31.69 9.83 41.77
C GLN A 98 -30.72 10.78 42.51
N ASN A 99 -29.44 10.76 42.17
CA ASN A 99 -28.41 11.62 42.76
C ASN A 99 -27.45 12.17 41.69
N PRO A 100 -27.66 13.41 41.21
CA PRO A 100 -26.84 14.01 40.15
C PRO A 100 -25.35 14.21 40.49
N LYS A 101 -24.97 14.05 41.76
CA LYS A 101 -23.57 14.13 42.22
C LYS A 101 -22.82 12.80 42.04
N GLU A 102 -23.52 11.67 41.92
CA GLU A 102 -22.93 10.33 41.71
C GLU A 102 -22.53 10.10 40.25
N LYS A 103 -21.66 10.96 39.71
CA LYS A 103 -21.18 10.85 38.32
C LYS A 103 -20.15 9.73 38.10
N THR A 104 -19.72 9.10 39.19
CA THR A 104 -18.72 8.03 39.18
C THR A 104 -19.08 6.99 40.22
N ILE A 105 -19.14 5.73 39.80
CA ILE A 105 -19.30 4.55 40.66
C ILE A 105 -18.04 3.71 40.49
N SER A 106 -17.32 3.43 41.57
CA SER A 106 -16.09 2.65 41.56
C SER A 106 -16.27 1.36 42.35
N THR A 107 -15.78 0.25 41.80
CA THR A 107 -15.73 -1.07 42.45
C THR A 107 -14.32 -1.66 42.29
N PRO A 108 -13.96 -2.73 43.01
CA PRO A 108 -12.69 -3.43 42.79
C PRO A 108 -12.52 -3.99 41.38
N TYR A 109 -13.62 -4.15 40.63
CA TYR A 109 -13.64 -4.78 39.30
C TYR A 109 -13.81 -3.77 38.15
N GLY A 110 -13.96 -2.47 38.45
CA GLY A 110 -14.09 -1.46 37.41
C GLY A 110 -14.74 -0.16 37.89
N LYS A 111 -15.01 0.73 36.95
CA LYS A 111 -15.68 2.01 37.23
C LYS A 111 -16.65 2.41 36.14
N LEU A 112 -17.79 2.95 36.54
CA LEU A 112 -18.74 3.64 35.67
C LEU A 112 -18.54 5.14 35.87
N GLN A 113 -18.44 5.89 34.80
CA GLN A 113 -18.25 7.34 34.87
C GLN A 113 -18.89 8.04 33.68
N ILE A 114 -19.57 9.16 33.92
CA ILE A 114 -19.99 10.05 32.85
C ILE A 114 -18.93 11.14 32.73
N LYS A 115 -18.28 11.20 31.57
CA LYS A 115 -17.38 12.28 31.21
C LYS A 115 -18.05 13.19 30.18
N LYS A 116 -17.80 14.50 30.29
CA LYS A 116 -18.08 15.41 29.18
C LYS A 116 -17.09 15.08 28.06
N VAL A 117 -17.62 14.62 26.93
CA VAL A 117 -16.82 14.51 25.72
C VAL A 117 -16.71 15.91 25.13
N PRO A 118 -15.51 16.43 24.83
CA PRO A 118 -15.37 17.71 24.15
C PRO A 118 -16.08 17.64 22.79
N GLN A 119 -16.58 18.79 22.32
CA GLN A 119 -17.24 18.87 21.03
C GLN A 119 -16.31 18.31 19.94
N LYS A 120 -16.83 17.40 19.11
CA LYS A 120 -16.12 16.96 17.91
C LYS A 120 -16.24 18.06 16.85
N TRP A 121 -15.10 18.57 16.40
CA TRP A 121 -15.06 19.53 15.30
C TRP A 121 -15.02 18.71 14.01
N ASN A 122 -16.07 18.84 13.19
CA ASN A 122 -16.07 18.32 11.83
C ASN A 122 -15.81 19.52 10.91
N TYR A 123 -14.77 19.43 10.11
CA TYR A 123 -14.33 20.53 9.26
C TYR A 123 -14.80 20.28 7.83
N ASP A 124 -15.30 21.34 7.18
CA ASP A 124 -15.42 21.44 5.73
C ASP A 124 -14.27 22.34 5.29
N ASP A 125 -13.14 21.72 4.96
CA ASP A 125 -11.88 22.42 4.73
C ASP A 125 -11.99 23.47 3.61
N ASN A 126 -12.84 23.23 2.61
CA ASN A 126 -13.05 24.19 1.52
C ASN A 126 -13.67 25.49 2.03
N LYS A 127 -14.79 25.40 2.77
CA LYS A 127 -15.45 26.58 3.34
C LYS A 127 -14.59 27.24 4.41
N LEU A 128 -13.88 26.44 5.21
CA LEU A 128 -12.99 26.95 6.23
C LEU A 128 -11.83 27.73 5.62
N LEU A 129 -11.18 27.21 4.57
CA LEU A 129 -10.11 27.91 3.87
C LEU A 129 -10.58 29.23 3.24
N GLU A 130 -11.78 29.29 2.66
CA GLU A 130 -12.34 30.55 2.15
C GLU A 130 -12.55 31.60 3.25
N TRP A 131 -13.00 31.17 4.43
CA TRP A 131 -13.14 32.07 5.57
C TRP A 131 -11.77 32.51 6.12
N LEU A 132 -10.82 31.58 6.26
CA LEU A 132 -9.46 31.86 6.73
C LEU A 132 -8.75 32.83 5.80
N LYS A 133 -8.81 32.65 4.48
CA LYS A 133 -8.19 33.56 3.49
C LYS A 133 -8.65 35.01 3.65
N ARG A 134 -9.92 35.23 4.03
CA ARG A 134 -10.50 36.57 4.18
C ARG A 134 -10.26 37.19 5.56
N ASN A 135 -10.24 36.37 6.61
CA ASN A 135 -10.31 36.86 7.98
C ASN A 135 -9.04 36.59 8.80
N ARG A 136 -8.41 35.42 8.59
CA ARG A 136 -7.27 34.93 9.37
C ARG A 136 -6.27 34.13 8.51
N PRO A 137 -5.65 34.76 7.50
CA PRO A 137 -4.73 34.07 6.60
C PRO A 137 -3.49 33.53 7.31
N GLU A 138 -3.12 34.09 8.48
CA GLU A 138 -2.01 33.62 9.32
C GLU A 138 -2.22 32.21 9.90
N LEU A 139 -3.46 31.73 9.91
CA LEU A 139 -3.80 30.38 10.37
C LEU A 139 -3.77 29.35 9.23
N ILE A 140 -3.46 29.77 8.00
CA ILE A 140 -3.30 28.87 6.85
C ILE A 140 -1.87 28.33 6.86
N ARG A 141 -1.73 27.01 6.96
CA ARG A 141 -0.44 26.36 6.81
C ARG A 141 -0.01 26.40 5.34
N ILE A 142 1.13 27.05 5.08
CA ILE A 142 1.79 27.03 3.77
C ILE A 142 2.75 25.83 3.74
N LYS A 143 2.70 25.04 2.67
CA LYS A 143 3.62 23.95 2.40
C LYS A 143 4.44 24.32 1.17
N GLU A 144 5.73 24.55 1.37
CA GLU A 144 6.67 24.82 0.28
C GLU A 144 7.32 23.49 -0.15
N GLU A 145 7.17 23.14 -1.42
CA GLU A 145 7.82 21.99 -2.03
C GLU A 145 8.39 22.40 -3.39
N PRO A 146 9.61 21.97 -3.74
CA PRO A 146 10.19 22.31 -5.03
C PRO A 146 9.32 21.70 -6.15
N ASN A 147 8.94 22.52 -7.12
CA ASN A 147 8.26 22.03 -8.31
C ASN A 147 9.28 21.36 -9.23
N LYS A 148 9.58 20.09 -8.97
CA LYS A 148 10.59 19.31 -9.70
C LYS A 148 10.28 19.17 -11.20
N GLN A 149 9.00 19.22 -11.59
CA GLN A 149 8.61 19.12 -12.99
C GLN A 149 8.95 20.40 -13.76
N GLU A 150 8.58 21.56 -13.23
CA GLU A 150 8.92 22.85 -13.85
C GLU A 150 10.43 23.13 -13.78
N LEU A 151 11.07 22.77 -12.66
CA LEU A 151 12.52 22.91 -12.51
C LEU A 151 13.28 22.19 -13.64
N LYS A 152 12.90 20.95 -13.97
CA LYS A 152 13.53 20.17 -15.05
C LYS A 152 13.39 20.80 -16.44
N LYS A 153 12.44 21.70 -16.66
CA LYS A 153 12.24 22.38 -17.96
C LYS A 153 13.15 23.60 -18.13
N VAL A 154 13.54 24.22 -17.02
CA VAL A 154 14.32 25.48 -17.03
C VAL A 154 15.81 25.26 -16.79
N VAL A 155 16.20 24.14 -16.17
CA VAL A 155 17.61 23.81 -15.92
C VAL A 155 18.20 22.93 -17.02
N GLN A 156 19.52 22.98 -17.19
CA GLN A 156 20.27 22.13 -18.12
C GLN A 156 21.19 21.16 -17.39
N VAL A 157 21.41 20.00 -17.99
CA VAL A 157 22.37 19.00 -17.50
C VAL A 157 23.72 19.22 -18.17
N ASN A 158 24.77 19.37 -17.37
CA ASN A 158 26.15 19.45 -17.84
C ASN A 158 26.99 18.39 -17.10
N GLY A 159 27.17 17.23 -17.73
CA GLY A 159 27.74 16.05 -17.09
C GLY A 159 26.84 15.53 -15.97
N LEU A 160 27.37 15.42 -14.74
CA LEU A 160 26.61 15.00 -13.55
C LEU A 160 26.10 16.18 -12.71
N ARG A 161 26.12 17.39 -13.26
CA ARG A 161 25.65 18.62 -12.60
C ARG A 161 24.45 19.19 -13.34
N VAL A 162 23.56 19.81 -12.57
CA VAL A 162 22.45 20.61 -13.10
C VAL A 162 22.84 22.08 -12.99
N VAL A 163 22.67 22.83 -14.07
CA VAL A 163 22.99 24.25 -14.14
C VAL A 163 21.77 25.06 -14.58
N ASP A 164 21.63 26.27 -14.05
CA ASP A 164 20.70 27.26 -14.57
C ASP A 164 21.31 27.87 -15.85
N PRO A 165 20.64 27.80 -17.01
CA PRO A 165 21.18 28.30 -18.28
C PRO A 165 21.21 29.84 -18.36
N ASP A 166 20.38 30.53 -17.58
CA ASP A 166 20.29 32.00 -17.59
C ASP A 166 21.38 32.62 -16.70
N THR A 167 21.71 31.99 -15.57
CA THR A 167 22.72 32.50 -14.62
C THR A 167 24.07 31.78 -14.69
N GLY A 168 24.10 30.57 -15.23
CA GLY A 168 25.28 29.68 -15.21
C GLY A 168 25.57 29.04 -13.85
N GLU A 169 24.70 29.24 -12.84
CA GLU A 169 24.88 28.70 -11.50
C GLU A 169 24.59 27.19 -11.45
N VAL A 170 25.36 26.47 -10.63
CA VAL A 170 25.09 25.05 -10.35
C VAL A 170 23.95 24.96 -9.35
N VAL A 171 22.89 24.24 -9.70
CA VAL A 171 21.73 24.03 -8.84
C VAL A 171 22.10 23.04 -7.74
N GLU A 172 22.29 23.55 -6.52
CA GLU A 172 22.56 22.75 -5.35
C GLU A 172 21.35 21.86 -4.97
N GLY A 173 21.62 20.67 -4.45
CA GLY A 173 20.58 19.73 -4.01
C GLY A 173 20.11 18.73 -5.08
N ILE A 174 20.71 18.71 -6.28
CA ILE A 174 20.47 17.68 -7.30
C ILE A 174 21.73 16.83 -7.49
N VAL A 175 21.59 15.51 -7.31
CA VAL A 175 22.62 14.52 -7.65
C VAL A 175 22.12 13.73 -8.84
N LEU A 176 22.85 13.80 -9.95
CA LEU A 176 22.55 12.99 -11.14
C LEU A 176 23.38 11.71 -11.09
N GLU A 177 22.72 10.60 -11.40
CA GLU A 177 23.40 9.35 -11.72
C GLU A 177 23.64 9.30 -13.25
N PRO A 178 24.66 8.55 -13.72
CA PRO A 178 24.84 8.32 -15.14
C PRO A 178 23.57 7.75 -15.76
N GLU A 179 23.27 8.14 -17.01
CA GLU A 179 22.20 7.52 -17.76
C GLU A 179 22.44 6.00 -17.82
N SER A 180 21.42 5.24 -17.45
CA SER A 180 21.42 3.78 -17.52
C SER A 180 20.23 3.32 -18.32
N GLU A 181 20.47 2.36 -19.19
CA GLU A 181 19.41 1.68 -19.92
C GLU A 181 18.80 0.61 -19.03
N LYS A 182 17.47 0.60 -18.93
CA LYS A 182 16.73 -0.44 -18.19
C LYS A 182 16.19 -1.47 -19.17
N PHE A 183 16.64 -2.71 -19.07
CA PHE A 183 16.01 -3.83 -19.74
C PHE A 183 14.70 -4.18 -19.05
N ILE A 184 13.62 -4.33 -19.83
CA ILE A 184 12.27 -4.65 -19.35
C ILE A 184 11.75 -5.82 -20.18
N VAL A 185 11.15 -6.81 -19.50
CA VAL A 185 10.42 -7.91 -20.14
C VAL A 185 8.97 -7.79 -19.73
N GLU A 186 8.09 -7.67 -20.72
CA GLU A 186 6.65 -7.64 -20.53
C GLU A 186 6.04 -8.86 -21.23
N VAL A 187 5.24 -9.60 -20.48
CA VAL A 187 4.45 -10.74 -20.98
C VAL A 187 3.03 -10.55 -20.49
N ASP A 188 2.06 -10.96 -21.29
CA ASP A 188 0.63 -10.83 -20.97
C ASP A 188 0.22 -11.68 -19.75
#